data_AF-A0AA86E0Y3-F1
#
_entry.id   AF-A0AA86E0Y3-F1
#
_cell.length_a   1.000
_cell.length_b   1.000
_cell.length_c   1.000
_cell.angle_alpha   90.00
_cell.angle_beta   90.00
_cell.angle_gamma   90.00
#
_symmetry.space_group_name_H-M   'P 1'
#
loop_
_entity.id
_entity.type
_entity.pdbx_description
1 polymer ?
#
loop_
_entity_poly.entity_id
_entity_poly.type
_entity_poly.pdbx_seq_one_letter_code
_entity_poly.pdbx_strand_id
1 'polypeptide(L)'
;MKGFLHKISTAGLSVVMASTMLLASSMFAAEYTLESAKGSPATLDANDAIWAKAKEVSVPLSETPYKPNNYKGITKTTAVLKSVHDDKNIYIKLQYDDPTMSTNREPWIKQADGTWKKMKDVDETKHENTYYEDKAAFFWNINTKGFEKKGCAIACHMAKDGMNNGISDTSPGRKYTRAAGETIDMWHWKSVRTGLSTGMTDDQYVNSNTDPKVSKDWGRSGDEKLGGGDKANVNADKTAPEFMSKNPDKTKTWILEEDKVPFVDTFKAGDMVPGIVVGKLSGSRGDIETNASWANGKWTLVMKRALVTTHPKSAEQDVQFSDLKKPYFFGVSVFDNSAINHMYHDGSIELLFK
;
A
#
# COMPACT_ATOMS: atom_id res chain seq x y z
N MET A 1 -77.47 46.16 27.41
CA MET A 1 -76.99 45.08 26.51
C MET A 1 -75.63 45.49 25.98
N LYS A 2 -74.69 44.53 25.98
CA LYS A 2 -73.27 44.68 25.65
C LYS A 2 -73.04 45.20 24.23
N GLY A 3 -71.97 45.98 24.04
CA GLY A 3 -71.42 46.29 22.72
C GLY A 3 -70.48 47.50 22.69
N PHE A 4 -69.34 47.41 23.39
CA PHE A 4 -68.24 48.40 23.41
C PHE A 4 -67.57 48.49 22.02
N LEU A 5 -67.43 49.71 21.44
CA LEU A 5 -66.21 50.55 21.40
C LEU A 5 -65.00 49.86 20.72
N HIS A 6 -64.57 50.28 19.52
CA HIS A 6 -63.86 51.50 19.12
C HIS A 6 -62.36 51.23 18.86
N LYS A 7 -61.98 51.45 17.60
CA LYS A 7 -60.89 52.32 17.14
C LYS A 7 -59.40 51.97 17.37
N ILE A 8 -58.67 52.35 16.31
CA ILE A 8 -57.33 52.95 16.21
C ILE A 8 -56.16 52.03 15.79
N SER A 9 -55.53 52.50 14.73
CA SER A 9 -54.29 52.03 14.11
C SER A 9 -53.05 52.32 14.95
N THR A 10 -52.01 51.51 14.77
CA THR A 10 -50.63 51.95 15.01
C THR A 10 -49.65 51.20 14.09
N ALA A 11 -48.70 51.97 13.56
CA ALA A 11 -47.55 51.51 12.81
C ALA A 11 -46.44 51.00 13.74
N GLY A 12 -45.64 50.07 13.20
CA GLY A 12 -44.18 49.99 13.35
C GLY A 12 -43.59 49.66 14.73
N LEU A 13 -42.95 48.49 14.83
CA LEU A 13 -41.73 48.32 15.62
C LEU A 13 -40.86 47.25 14.96
N SER A 14 -39.69 47.64 14.45
CA SER A 14 -38.63 46.74 14.00
C SER A 14 -37.93 46.10 15.20
N VAL A 15 -37.84 44.77 15.21
CA VAL A 15 -37.00 44.01 16.15
C VAL A 15 -35.82 43.45 15.36
N VAL A 16 -34.62 43.95 15.64
CA VAL A 16 -33.36 43.37 15.18
C VAL A 16 -33.05 42.16 16.07
N MET A 17 -33.28 40.95 15.57
CA MET A 17 -32.80 39.72 16.21
C MET A 17 -31.32 39.53 15.86
N ALA A 18 -30.44 39.82 16.81
CA ALA A 18 -29.04 39.42 16.75
C ALA A 18 -28.96 37.90 16.85
N SER A 19 -28.69 37.23 15.71
CA SER A 19 -28.42 35.81 15.66
C SER A 19 -26.98 35.57 16.09
N THR A 20 -26.79 35.05 17.31
CA THR A 20 -25.51 34.49 17.76
C THR A 20 -25.23 33.23 16.94
N MET A 21 -24.41 33.38 15.89
CA MET A 21 -23.79 32.23 15.22
C MET A 21 -22.82 31.57 16.21
N LEU A 22 -23.24 30.45 16.80
CA LEU A 22 -22.33 29.47 17.36
C LEU A 22 -21.44 28.94 16.23
N LEU A 23 -20.22 29.46 16.13
CA LEU A 23 -19.13 28.84 15.39
C LEU A 23 -18.79 27.53 16.11
N ALA A 24 -19.45 26.44 15.72
CA ALA A 24 -18.98 25.11 16.03
C ALA A 24 -17.63 24.92 15.32
N SER A 25 -16.54 25.01 16.07
CA SER A 25 -15.25 24.52 15.62
C SER A 25 -15.36 23.00 15.47
N SER A 26 -15.69 22.53 14.27
CA SER A 26 -15.56 21.12 13.92
C SER A 26 -14.07 20.78 13.94
N MET A 27 -13.59 20.27 15.07
CA MET A 27 -12.34 19.51 15.09
C MET A 27 -12.54 18.32 14.16
N PHE A 28 -11.88 18.35 13.00
CA PHE A 28 -11.94 17.27 12.02
C PHE A 28 -11.03 16.14 12.51
N ALA A 29 -11.60 15.18 13.23
CA ALA A 29 -10.91 13.95 13.64
C ALA A 29 -10.75 13.01 12.43
N ALA A 30 -9.70 12.17 12.45
CA ALA A 30 -9.63 11.03 11.55
C ALA A 30 -10.89 10.14 11.74
N GLU A 31 -11.39 9.57 10.65
CA GLU A 31 -12.62 8.76 10.68
C GLU A 31 -12.41 7.44 11.43
N TYR A 32 -11.17 6.94 11.43
CA TYR A 32 -10.79 5.67 12.02
C TYR A 32 -9.62 5.85 12.99
N THR A 33 -9.67 5.20 14.15
CA THR A 33 -8.59 5.21 15.15
C THR A 33 -8.12 3.78 15.45
N LEU A 34 -6.89 3.46 15.07
CA LEU A 34 -6.19 2.23 15.43
C LEU A 34 -5.43 2.43 16.75
N GLU A 35 -5.74 1.61 17.76
CA GLU A 35 -5.03 1.62 19.03
C GLU A 35 -3.96 0.52 19.04
N SER A 36 -2.71 0.92 19.30
CA SER A 36 -1.61 -0.01 19.52
C SER A 36 -1.50 -0.33 21.00
N ALA A 37 -1.96 -1.52 21.41
CA ALA A 37 -1.92 -1.95 22.80
C ALA A 37 -0.49 -2.37 23.22
N LYS A 38 -0.10 -2.09 24.46
CA LYS A 38 1.20 -2.53 24.97
C LYS A 38 1.36 -4.06 24.98
N GLY A 39 2.47 -4.53 24.43
CA GLY A 39 2.89 -5.92 24.36
C GLY A 39 3.53 -6.27 23.01
N SER A 40 4.15 -7.44 22.94
CA SER A 40 4.69 -7.99 21.71
C SER A 40 4.18 -9.41 21.49
N PRO A 41 3.98 -9.83 20.22
CA PRO A 41 3.74 -11.23 19.93
C PRO A 41 5.05 -12.02 20.12
N ALA A 42 4.94 -13.30 20.50
CA ALA A 42 6.09 -14.19 20.64
C ALA A 42 6.74 -14.51 19.29
N THR A 43 5.94 -14.52 18.23
CA THR A 43 6.35 -14.69 16.83
C THR A 43 5.50 -13.79 15.94
N LEU A 44 5.82 -13.64 14.65
CA LEU A 44 4.93 -12.92 13.72
C LEU A 44 3.71 -13.75 13.29
N ASP A 45 3.28 -14.78 14.05
CA ASP A 45 2.07 -15.54 13.77
C ASP A 45 0.81 -14.69 14.00
N ALA A 46 -0.12 -14.75 13.06
CA ALA A 46 -1.40 -14.08 13.14
C ALA A 46 -2.33 -14.63 14.24
N ASN A 47 -2.06 -15.84 14.74
CA ASN A 47 -2.82 -16.50 15.80
C ASN A 47 -2.22 -16.31 17.19
N ASP A 48 -1.15 -15.52 17.32
CA ASP A 48 -0.55 -15.21 18.62
C ASP A 48 -1.61 -14.62 19.58
N ALA A 49 -1.60 -15.08 20.83
CA ALA A 49 -2.58 -14.71 21.84
C ALA A 49 -2.60 -13.21 22.15
N ILE A 50 -1.51 -12.46 21.84
CA ILE A 50 -1.48 -11.01 22.05
C ILE A 50 -2.57 -10.28 21.24
N TRP A 51 -2.97 -10.82 20.08
CA TRP A 51 -3.97 -10.18 19.21
C TRP A 51 -5.37 -10.15 19.81
N ALA A 52 -5.63 -10.92 20.87
CA ALA A 52 -6.87 -10.83 21.64
C ALA A 52 -6.93 -9.56 22.50
N LYS A 53 -5.79 -8.94 22.81
CA LYS A 53 -5.71 -7.68 23.58
C LYS A 53 -5.79 -6.44 22.68
N ALA A 54 -5.49 -6.58 21.40
CA ALA A 54 -5.52 -5.48 20.45
C ALA A 54 -6.95 -5.21 19.95
N LYS A 55 -7.36 -3.94 20.01
CA LYS A 55 -8.64 -3.50 19.46
C LYS A 55 -8.60 -3.57 17.94
N GLU A 56 -9.67 -4.12 17.38
CA GLU A 56 -9.84 -4.22 15.93
C GLU A 56 -10.43 -2.93 15.35
N VAL A 57 -9.95 -2.54 14.18
CA VAL A 57 -10.55 -1.50 13.34
C VAL A 57 -10.80 -2.08 11.97
N SER A 58 -12.02 -1.93 11.47
CA SER A 58 -12.40 -2.30 10.11
C SER A 58 -12.52 -1.06 9.25
N VAL A 59 -11.70 -0.95 8.20
CA VAL A 59 -11.67 0.19 7.28
C VAL A 59 -12.14 -0.28 5.90
N PRO A 60 -13.33 0.15 5.45
CA PRO A 60 -13.80 -0.14 4.09
C PRO A 60 -12.85 0.48 3.06
N LEU A 61 -12.40 -0.33 2.10
CA LEU A 61 -11.62 0.12 0.96
C LEU A 61 -12.51 0.04 -0.28
N SER A 62 -13.07 1.17 -0.69
CA SER A 62 -14.09 1.25 -1.75
C SER A 62 -13.67 2.05 -2.97
N GLU A 63 -12.55 2.75 -2.91
CA GLU A 63 -12.06 3.59 -3.99
C GLU A 63 -10.96 2.89 -4.78
N THR A 64 -10.90 3.17 -6.08
CA THR A 64 -9.84 2.69 -6.99
C THR A 64 -9.33 3.86 -7.84
N PRO A 65 -8.02 3.98 -8.10
CA PRO A 65 -7.47 5.12 -8.82
C PRO A 65 -7.97 5.21 -10.27
N TYR A 66 -8.31 4.09 -10.91
CA TYR A 66 -8.84 4.04 -12.27
C TYR A 66 -9.57 2.71 -12.50
N LYS A 67 -10.14 2.52 -13.70
CA LYS A 67 -10.86 1.31 -14.09
C LYS A 67 -10.19 0.65 -15.30
N PRO A 68 -9.34 -0.36 -15.10
CA PRO A 68 -8.68 -1.05 -16.21
C PRO A 68 -9.67 -1.90 -17.00
N ASN A 69 -9.50 -1.97 -18.33
CA ASN A 69 -10.42 -2.68 -19.22
C ASN A 69 -10.41 -4.21 -19.04
N ASN A 70 -9.29 -4.77 -18.55
CA ASN A 70 -9.06 -6.21 -18.43
C ASN A 70 -9.03 -6.72 -16.98
N TYR A 71 -9.39 -5.87 -16.00
CA TYR A 71 -9.31 -6.21 -14.59
C TYR A 71 -10.47 -7.11 -14.14
N LYS A 72 -10.13 -8.23 -13.49
CA LYS A 72 -11.07 -9.24 -12.97
C LYS A 72 -11.02 -9.40 -11.46
N GLY A 73 -10.09 -8.70 -10.80
CA GLY A 73 -9.94 -8.71 -9.36
C GLY A 73 -11.07 -7.96 -8.67
N ILE A 74 -11.08 -8.03 -7.35
CA ILE A 74 -12.00 -7.27 -6.52
C ILE A 74 -11.73 -5.77 -6.65
N THR A 75 -12.78 -4.95 -6.53
CA THR A 75 -12.68 -3.48 -6.55
C THR A 75 -13.02 -2.85 -5.20
N LYS A 76 -13.36 -3.69 -4.21
CA LYS A 76 -13.63 -3.27 -2.84
C LYS A 76 -13.34 -4.41 -1.88
N THR A 77 -12.89 -4.08 -0.67
CA THR A 77 -12.70 -5.02 0.44
C THR A 77 -12.73 -4.25 1.75
N THR A 78 -12.45 -4.91 2.87
CA THR A 78 -12.27 -4.26 4.17
C THR A 78 -10.91 -4.62 4.73
N ALA A 79 -10.10 -3.61 5.06
CA ALA A 79 -8.88 -3.79 5.82
C ALA A 79 -9.22 -3.89 7.30
N VAL A 80 -9.02 -5.08 7.86
CA VAL A 80 -9.16 -5.36 9.29
C VAL A 80 -7.80 -5.24 9.94
N LEU A 81 -7.65 -4.23 10.80
CA LEU A 81 -6.39 -3.83 11.41
C LEU A 81 -6.38 -4.08 12.91
N LYS A 82 -5.25 -4.54 13.42
CA LYS A 82 -4.89 -4.58 14.85
C LYS A 82 -3.44 -4.14 15.01
N SER A 83 -3.12 -3.51 16.15
CA SER A 83 -1.73 -3.17 16.48
C SER A 83 -1.40 -3.45 17.93
N VAL A 84 -0.15 -3.85 18.16
CA VAL A 84 0.49 -3.91 19.47
C VAL A 84 1.89 -3.31 19.37
N HIS A 85 2.48 -2.91 20.49
CA HIS A 85 3.85 -2.40 20.52
C HIS A 85 4.56 -2.74 21.82
N ASP A 86 5.86 -3.01 21.73
CA ASP A 86 6.74 -3.11 22.90
C ASP A 86 7.53 -1.80 23.09
N ASP A 87 8.67 -1.81 23.78
CA ASP A 87 9.51 -0.61 23.96
C ASP A 87 10.39 -0.30 22.74
N LYS A 88 10.45 -1.21 21.77
CA LYS A 88 11.37 -1.17 20.64
C LYS A 88 10.66 -1.24 19.29
N ASN A 89 9.54 -1.95 19.20
CA ASN A 89 8.88 -2.29 17.94
C ASN A 89 7.38 -2.01 18.00
N ILE A 90 6.84 -1.64 16.83
CA ILE A 90 5.43 -1.71 16.53
C ILE A 90 5.14 -2.95 15.68
N TYR A 91 4.01 -3.58 15.94
CA TYR A 91 3.48 -4.70 15.19
C TYR A 91 2.11 -4.32 14.64
N ILE A 92 1.88 -4.62 13.36
CA ILE A 92 0.60 -4.35 12.70
C ILE A 92 0.12 -5.64 12.04
N LYS A 93 -1.08 -6.07 12.41
CA LYS A 93 -1.79 -7.15 11.73
C LYS A 93 -2.81 -6.55 10.77
N LEU A 94 -2.72 -6.92 9.51
CA LEU A 94 -3.68 -6.60 8.46
C LEU A 94 -4.33 -7.88 7.95
N GLN A 95 -5.65 -7.90 7.88
CA GLN A 95 -6.40 -8.91 7.15
C GLN A 95 -7.33 -8.25 6.15
N TYR A 96 -7.48 -8.85 4.96
CA TYR A 96 -8.47 -8.41 3.97
C TYR A 96 -8.98 -9.59 3.16
N ASP A 97 -10.22 -9.48 2.69
CA ASP A 97 -10.81 -10.45 1.78
C ASP A 97 -10.19 -10.28 0.39
N ASP A 98 -9.67 -11.38 -0.14
CA ASP A 98 -9.22 -11.56 -1.51
C ASP A 98 -9.51 -13.03 -1.90
N PRO A 99 -10.54 -13.27 -2.75
CA PRO A 99 -10.93 -14.63 -3.12
C PRO A 99 -9.84 -15.36 -3.92
N THR A 100 -8.80 -14.64 -4.37
CA THR A 100 -7.66 -15.20 -5.10
C THR A 100 -6.38 -15.12 -4.27
N MET A 101 -5.42 -15.97 -4.62
CA MET A 101 -4.04 -15.88 -4.16
C MET A 101 -3.18 -15.62 -5.39
N SER A 102 -3.11 -14.37 -5.82
CA SER A 102 -2.40 -14.02 -7.04
C SER A 102 -0.92 -13.84 -6.75
N THR A 103 -0.14 -14.81 -7.24
CA THR A 103 1.32 -14.87 -7.11
C THR A 103 2.02 -15.12 -8.44
N ASN A 104 1.28 -15.23 -9.54
CA ASN A 104 1.82 -15.56 -10.86
C ASN A 104 2.35 -14.30 -11.56
N ARG A 105 3.53 -13.84 -11.12
CA ARG A 105 4.12 -12.60 -11.62
C ARG A 105 4.86 -12.80 -12.96
N GLU A 106 4.16 -12.54 -14.06
CA GLU A 106 4.62 -12.65 -15.45
C GLU A 106 5.42 -13.95 -15.75
N PRO A 107 4.89 -15.14 -15.45
CA PRO A 107 5.61 -16.39 -15.61
C PRO A 107 5.95 -16.70 -17.07
N TRP A 108 6.94 -17.54 -17.30
CA TRP A 108 7.22 -18.13 -18.61
C TRP A 108 6.52 -19.47 -18.74
N ILE A 109 5.83 -19.70 -19.85
CA ILE A 109 5.14 -20.96 -20.16
C ILE A 109 5.73 -21.57 -21.43
N LYS A 110 6.13 -22.83 -21.35
CA LYS A 110 6.60 -23.60 -22.51
C LYS A 110 5.43 -23.86 -23.46
N GLN A 111 5.58 -23.51 -24.73
CA GLN A 111 4.56 -23.69 -25.77
C GLN A 111 4.67 -25.06 -26.44
N ALA A 112 3.61 -25.48 -27.15
CA ALA A 112 3.57 -26.76 -27.86
C ALA A 112 4.58 -26.86 -29.02
N ASP A 113 4.97 -25.73 -29.61
CA ASP A 113 6.00 -25.63 -30.67
C ASP A 113 7.44 -25.61 -30.14
N GLY A 114 7.62 -25.75 -28.82
CA GLY A 114 8.93 -25.72 -28.17
C GLY A 114 9.43 -24.31 -27.84
N THR A 115 8.71 -23.24 -28.16
CA THR A 115 9.09 -21.87 -27.77
C THR A 115 8.68 -21.56 -26.32
N TRP A 116 9.19 -20.45 -25.77
CA TRP A 116 8.79 -19.93 -24.47
C TRP A 116 7.99 -18.64 -24.64
N LYS A 117 6.89 -18.52 -23.87
CA LYS A 117 6.06 -17.32 -23.85
C LYS A 117 6.02 -16.73 -22.45
N LYS A 118 6.43 -15.47 -22.31
CA LYS A 118 6.20 -14.71 -21.09
C LYS A 118 4.75 -14.25 -21.04
N MET A 119 4.06 -14.64 -19.98
CA MET A 119 2.66 -14.32 -19.77
C MET A 119 2.51 -12.87 -19.31
N LYS A 120 1.64 -12.14 -19.99
CA LYS A 120 1.26 -10.75 -19.70
C LYS A 120 -0.07 -10.45 -20.38
N ASP A 121 -0.84 -9.57 -19.78
CA ASP A 121 -2.07 -8.98 -20.27
C ASP A 121 -2.17 -7.56 -19.69
N VAL A 122 -1.53 -6.62 -20.40
CA VAL A 122 -1.48 -5.22 -19.97
C VAL A 122 -2.74 -4.48 -20.42
N ASP A 123 -3.22 -3.60 -19.55
CA ASP A 123 -4.36 -2.73 -19.80
C ASP A 123 -4.01 -1.57 -20.76
N GLU A 124 -5.01 -0.72 -21.03
CA GLU A 124 -4.89 0.47 -21.87
C GLU A 124 -3.87 1.51 -21.34
N THR A 125 -3.48 1.41 -20.07
CA THR A 125 -2.46 2.25 -19.42
C THR A 125 -1.08 1.58 -19.40
N LYS A 126 -0.94 0.40 -20.03
CA LYS A 126 0.26 -0.44 -20.10
C LYS A 126 0.64 -1.11 -18.78
N HIS A 127 -0.31 -1.28 -17.87
CA HIS A 127 -0.11 -1.93 -16.57
C HIS A 127 -0.70 -3.34 -16.55
N GLU A 128 -0.02 -4.25 -15.86
CA GLU A 128 -0.41 -5.65 -15.75
C GLU A 128 -1.47 -5.86 -14.66
N ASN A 129 -2.50 -6.65 -14.96
CA ASN A 129 -3.67 -6.88 -14.09
C ASN A 129 -4.15 -8.35 -14.08
N THR A 130 -3.39 -9.25 -14.70
CA THR A 130 -3.73 -10.67 -14.86
C THR A 130 -2.63 -11.61 -14.38
N TYR A 131 -1.38 -11.26 -14.68
CA TYR A 131 -0.19 -12.02 -14.27
C TYR A 131 0.70 -11.17 -13.36
N TYR A 132 0.11 -10.68 -12.26
CA TYR A 132 0.82 -9.91 -11.26
C TYR A 132 0.78 -10.60 -9.90
N GLU A 133 0.87 -9.81 -8.84
CA GLU A 133 0.90 -10.28 -7.47
C GLU A 133 -0.04 -9.44 -6.60
N ASP A 134 -0.58 -10.06 -5.55
CA ASP A 134 -1.29 -9.35 -4.49
C ASP A 134 -0.34 -8.51 -3.66
N LYS A 135 -0.83 -7.34 -3.21
CA LYS A 135 -0.01 -6.38 -2.46
C LYS A 135 -0.83 -5.66 -1.40
N ALA A 136 -0.13 -5.04 -0.48
CA ALA A 136 -0.69 -4.13 0.50
C ALA A 136 0.30 -2.98 0.71
N ALA A 137 -0.21 -1.79 1.02
CA ALA A 137 0.63 -0.66 1.34
C ALA A 137 0.09 0.13 2.53
N PHE A 138 1.01 0.60 3.38
CA PHE A 138 0.75 1.61 4.39
C PHE A 138 1.52 2.85 4.02
N PHE A 139 0.88 4.01 4.09
CA PHE A 139 1.51 5.31 3.88
C PHE A 139 1.48 6.05 5.21
N TRP A 140 2.61 6.32 5.84
CA TRP A 140 2.72 7.05 7.09
C TRP A 140 3.16 8.48 6.85
N ASN A 141 2.45 9.44 7.46
CA ASN A 141 2.86 10.83 7.38
C ASN A 141 4.16 11.06 8.15
N ILE A 142 5.19 11.59 7.48
CA ILE A 142 6.38 12.12 8.15
C ILE A 142 6.18 13.61 8.41
N ASN A 143 5.98 14.39 7.34
CA ASN A 143 5.86 15.85 7.41
C ASN A 143 5.03 16.47 6.26
N THR A 144 4.22 15.68 5.55
CA THR A 144 3.47 16.16 4.38
C THR A 144 2.22 16.92 4.81
N LYS A 145 2.13 18.20 4.43
CA LYS A 145 1.03 19.07 4.85
C LYS A 145 -0.32 18.59 4.31
N GLY A 146 -1.30 18.49 5.20
CA GLY A 146 -2.67 18.07 4.87
C GLY A 146 -2.86 16.56 4.75
N PHE A 147 -1.82 15.75 5.01
CA PHE A 147 -1.96 14.29 5.06
C PHE A 147 -3.01 13.87 6.09
N GLU A 148 -3.04 14.46 7.28
CA GLU A 148 -4.02 14.12 8.32
C GLU A 148 -5.47 14.15 7.81
N LYS A 149 -5.78 15.08 6.89
CA LYS A 149 -7.10 15.20 6.27
C LYS A 149 -7.31 14.33 5.05
N LYS A 150 -6.27 14.13 4.23
CA LYS A 150 -6.38 13.53 2.88
C LYS A 150 -5.76 12.14 2.77
N GLY A 151 -5.07 11.67 3.80
CA GLY A 151 -4.25 10.47 3.78
C GLY A 151 -3.35 10.39 2.56
N CYS A 152 -3.22 9.19 2.00
CA CYS A 152 -2.38 8.91 0.84
C CYS A 152 -2.85 9.62 -0.45
N ALA A 153 -4.07 10.15 -0.49
CA ALA A 153 -4.57 10.93 -1.62
C ALA A 153 -3.85 12.28 -1.75
N ILE A 154 -3.22 12.79 -0.68
CA ILE A 154 -2.46 14.05 -0.73
C ILE A 154 -1.32 14.02 -1.76
N ALA A 155 -0.73 12.84 -1.95
CA ALA A 155 0.35 12.60 -2.89
C ALA A 155 -0.14 12.03 -4.23
N CYS A 156 -1.45 11.81 -4.42
CA CYS A 156 -1.99 11.24 -5.65
C CYS A 156 -2.28 12.34 -6.68
N HIS A 157 -1.60 12.27 -7.83
CA HIS A 157 -1.79 13.22 -8.93
C HIS A 157 -2.23 12.45 -10.17
N MET A 158 -3.51 12.57 -10.49
CA MET A 158 -4.11 11.90 -11.64
C MET A 158 -3.67 12.59 -12.94
N ALA A 159 -3.41 11.79 -13.96
CA ALA A 159 -3.15 12.32 -15.29
C ALA A 159 -4.44 12.94 -15.86
N LYS A 160 -4.28 14.03 -16.59
CA LYS A 160 -5.37 14.69 -17.32
C LYS A 160 -4.94 14.84 -18.77
N ASP A 161 -5.77 14.37 -19.69
CA ASP A 161 -5.51 14.42 -21.14
C ASP A 161 -4.14 13.80 -21.53
N GLY A 162 -3.76 12.71 -20.85
CA GLY A 162 -2.47 12.03 -21.06
C GLY A 162 -1.25 12.79 -20.53
N MET A 163 -1.47 13.76 -19.64
CA MET A 163 -0.41 14.57 -19.03
C MET A 163 -0.43 14.43 -17.51
N ASN A 164 0.75 14.31 -16.91
CA ASN A 164 0.98 14.43 -15.48
C ASN A 164 2.02 15.52 -15.24
N ASN A 165 1.74 16.52 -14.41
CA ASN A 165 2.64 17.68 -14.19
C ASN A 165 3.19 18.31 -15.48
N GLY A 166 2.38 18.40 -16.54
CA GLY A 166 2.79 18.94 -17.84
C GLY A 166 3.66 18.02 -18.70
N ILE A 167 3.86 16.76 -18.28
CA ILE A 167 4.66 15.75 -18.97
C ILE A 167 3.74 14.65 -19.49
N SER A 168 3.93 14.23 -20.74
CA SER A 168 3.16 13.13 -21.31
C SER A 168 3.41 11.84 -20.54
N ASP A 169 2.32 11.18 -20.15
CA ASP A 169 2.36 9.96 -19.35
C ASP A 169 1.18 9.06 -19.71
N THR A 170 1.46 7.75 -19.81
CA THR A 170 0.41 6.75 -20.04
C THR A 170 -0.17 6.20 -18.74
N SER A 171 0.47 6.48 -17.61
CA SER A 171 -0.06 6.11 -16.29
C SER A 171 -1.30 6.94 -15.95
N PRO A 172 -2.35 6.34 -15.33
CA PRO A 172 -3.53 7.08 -14.90
C PRO A 172 -3.22 8.07 -13.78
N GLY A 173 -2.13 7.87 -13.04
CA GLY A 173 -1.68 8.80 -12.02
C GLY A 173 -0.26 8.52 -11.55
N ARG A 174 0.29 9.47 -10.78
CA ARG A 174 1.62 9.39 -10.16
C ARG A 174 1.52 9.78 -8.69
N LYS A 175 2.50 9.30 -7.91
CA LYS A 175 2.61 9.62 -6.49
C LYS A 175 3.83 10.53 -6.27
N TYR A 176 3.60 11.71 -5.71
CA TYR A 176 4.64 12.65 -5.29
C TYR A 176 4.08 13.67 -4.28
N THR A 177 4.88 14.10 -3.32
CA THR A 177 4.52 15.18 -2.39
C THR A 177 4.59 16.54 -3.09
N ARG A 178 3.95 17.57 -2.52
CA ARG A 178 3.74 18.85 -3.24
C ARG A 178 4.89 19.81 -3.07
N ALA A 179 5.60 19.76 -1.95
CA ALA A 179 6.69 20.67 -1.66
C ALA A 179 8.01 19.91 -1.42
N ALA A 180 9.12 20.55 -1.78
CA ALA A 180 10.45 20.03 -1.50
C ALA A 180 10.64 19.79 0.00
N GLY A 181 11.23 18.64 0.34
CA GLY A 181 11.44 18.21 1.72
C GLY A 181 10.22 17.56 2.40
N GLU A 182 9.05 17.56 1.75
CA GLU A 182 7.92 16.75 2.23
C GLU A 182 8.12 15.28 1.84
N THR A 183 7.96 14.39 2.81
CA THR A 183 8.03 12.95 2.61
C THR A 183 6.89 12.19 3.30
N ILE A 184 6.64 10.99 2.80
CA ILE A 184 5.69 10.00 3.32
C ILE A 184 6.42 8.66 3.33
N ASP A 185 6.46 7.99 4.47
CA ASP A 185 6.97 6.64 4.61
C ASP A 185 5.96 5.64 3.98
N MET A 186 6.43 4.67 3.20
CA MET A 186 5.65 3.72 2.44
C MET A 186 6.10 2.28 2.72
N TRP A 187 5.35 1.57 3.56
CA TRP A 187 5.54 0.13 3.75
C TRP A 187 4.79 -0.60 2.65
N HIS A 188 5.51 -1.25 1.73
CA HIS A 188 4.90 -1.81 0.52
C HIS A 188 5.13 -3.32 0.42
N TRP A 189 4.18 -4.07 0.96
CA TRP A 189 4.18 -5.53 0.95
C TRP A 189 3.81 -6.04 -0.44
N LYS A 190 4.59 -7.00 -0.94
CA LYS A 190 4.43 -7.61 -2.25
C LYS A 190 4.50 -9.11 -2.10
N SER A 191 3.41 -9.83 -2.40
CA SER A 191 3.28 -11.25 -2.03
C SER A 191 4.45 -12.10 -2.55
N VAL A 192 4.90 -11.86 -3.77
CA VAL A 192 5.99 -12.60 -4.41
C VAL A 192 7.34 -11.92 -4.20
N ARG A 193 7.43 -10.60 -4.41
CA ARG A 193 8.73 -9.91 -4.38
C ARG A 193 9.31 -9.76 -2.98
N THR A 194 8.48 -9.82 -1.93
CA THR A 194 8.96 -9.70 -0.55
C THR A 194 8.32 -10.69 0.41
N GLY A 195 6.99 -10.73 0.49
CA GLY A 195 6.23 -11.38 1.57
C GLY A 195 6.49 -12.88 1.72
N LEU A 196 6.01 -13.66 0.75
CA LEU A 196 6.12 -15.12 0.77
C LEU A 196 7.54 -15.61 0.48
N SER A 197 8.32 -14.83 -0.27
CA SER A 197 9.65 -15.23 -0.73
C SER A 197 10.74 -14.98 0.29
N THR A 198 10.66 -13.88 1.04
CA THR A 198 11.75 -13.40 1.89
C THR A 198 11.30 -12.97 3.30
N GLY A 199 10.00 -13.01 3.59
CA GLY A 199 9.45 -12.69 4.90
C GLY A 199 9.57 -11.20 5.25
N MET A 200 9.42 -10.31 4.26
CA MET A 200 9.59 -8.87 4.43
C MET A 200 8.50 -8.05 3.75
N THR A 201 8.43 -6.79 4.17
CA THR A 201 7.75 -5.71 3.48
C THR A 201 8.82 -4.74 2.99
N ASP A 202 8.68 -4.26 1.74
CA ASP A 202 9.65 -3.33 1.15
C ASP A 202 9.50 -1.97 1.83
N ASP A 203 10.55 -1.49 2.48
CA ASP A 203 10.56 -0.16 3.07
C ASP A 203 10.91 0.88 1.99
N GLN A 204 10.07 1.89 1.86
CA GLN A 204 10.10 2.82 0.75
C GLN A 204 9.58 4.17 1.23
N TYR A 205 9.71 5.21 0.41
CA TYR A 205 9.15 6.51 0.73
C TYR A 205 8.66 7.23 -0.53
N VAL A 206 7.85 8.26 -0.33
CA VAL A 206 7.40 9.19 -1.36
C VAL A 206 7.97 10.57 -1.06
N ASN A 207 8.55 11.19 -2.07
CA ASN A 207 9.10 12.55 -2.05
C ASN A 207 8.48 13.41 -3.15
N SER A 208 8.99 14.63 -3.31
CA SER A 208 8.44 15.64 -4.22
C SER A 208 8.98 15.58 -5.65
N ASN A 209 9.72 14.53 -6.03
CA ASN A 209 10.27 14.45 -7.37
C ASN A 209 9.16 14.29 -8.41
N THR A 210 9.14 15.20 -9.38
CA THR A 210 8.22 15.16 -10.53
C THR A 210 8.95 15.01 -11.87
N ASP A 211 10.27 14.89 -11.86
CA ASP A 211 11.04 14.71 -13.09
C ASP A 211 11.26 13.21 -13.36
N PRO A 212 10.63 12.63 -14.39
CA PRO A 212 10.82 11.23 -14.75
C PRO A 212 12.23 10.90 -15.24
N LYS A 213 13.05 11.92 -15.58
CA LYS A 213 14.47 11.74 -15.90
C LYS A 213 15.31 11.48 -14.65
N VAL A 214 14.91 12.04 -13.50
CA VAL A 214 15.54 11.78 -12.20
C VAL A 214 15.09 10.42 -11.67
N SER A 215 13.79 10.13 -11.71
CA SER A 215 13.23 8.83 -11.34
C SER A 215 12.00 8.50 -12.17
N LYS A 216 12.01 7.33 -12.84
CA LYS A 216 10.86 6.83 -13.60
C LYS A 216 9.63 6.56 -12.73
N ASP A 217 9.83 6.40 -11.42
CA ASP A 217 8.80 6.21 -10.41
C ASP A 217 8.31 7.52 -9.79
N TRP A 218 8.77 8.67 -10.33
CA TRP A 218 8.42 10.00 -9.89
C TRP A 218 8.81 10.22 -8.43
N GLY A 219 7.85 10.51 -7.55
CA GLY A 219 8.11 10.74 -6.14
C GLY A 219 8.35 9.46 -5.36
N ARG A 220 7.98 8.29 -5.89
CA ARG A 220 8.22 7.02 -5.19
C ARG A 220 9.69 6.66 -5.27
N SER A 221 10.26 6.22 -4.16
CA SER A 221 11.65 5.81 -4.07
C SER A 221 11.78 4.68 -3.05
N GLY A 222 12.71 3.76 -3.28
CA GLY A 222 13.08 2.79 -2.26
C GLY A 222 14.04 3.43 -1.26
N ASP A 223 14.04 2.89 -0.07
CA ASP A 223 15.02 3.21 0.96
C ASP A 223 16.44 2.75 0.58
N GLU A 224 17.42 3.03 1.44
CA GLU A 224 18.79 2.58 1.18
C GLU A 224 18.83 1.05 1.04
N LYS A 225 19.32 0.61 -0.12
CA LYS A 225 19.46 -0.80 -0.44
C LYS A 225 20.93 -1.18 -0.47
N LEU A 226 21.35 -1.99 0.50
CA LEU A 226 22.70 -2.58 0.53
C LEU A 226 22.75 -3.94 -0.20
N GLY A 227 21.60 -4.60 -0.39
CA GLY A 227 21.52 -5.90 -1.03
C GLY A 227 20.11 -6.35 -1.39
N GLY A 228 20.02 -7.43 -2.16
CA GLY A 228 18.77 -8.08 -2.55
C GLY A 228 17.87 -7.28 -3.50
N GLY A 229 16.56 -7.52 -3.35
CA GLY A 229 15.51 -7.03 -4.23
C GLY A 229 15.17 -8.03 -5.34
N ASP A 230 14.51 -7.53 -6.38
CA ASP A 230 13.98 -8.38 -7.45
C ASP A 230 14.50 -8.01 -8.84
N LYS A 231 14.54 -8.99 -9.72
CA LYS A 231 14.91 -8.84 -11.14
C LYS A 231 14.03 -9.72 -12.01
N ALA A 232 13.64 -9.21 -13.18
CA ALA A 232 12.97 -10.03 -14.18
C ALA A 232 13.87 -11.19 -14.61
N ASN A 233 13.34 -12.41 -14.63
CA ASN A 233 14.04 -13.59 -15.14
C ASN A 233 13.85 -13.65 -16.66
N VAL A 234 14.77 -13.11 -17.44
CA VAL A 234 14.65 -13.04 -18.90
C VAL A 234 16.03 -13.02 -19.54
N ASN A 235 16.26 -13.89 -20.52
CA ASN A 235 17.54 -13.91 -21.23
C ASN A 235 17.75 -12.62 -22.05
N ALA A 236 18.99 -12.39 -22.50
CA ALA A 236 19.35 -11.19 -23.28
C ALA A 236 18.47 -10.99 -24.53
N ASP A 237 18.12 -12.09 -25.21
CA ASP A 237 17.30 -12.08 -26.43
C ASP A 237 15.80 -11.88 -26.16
N LYS A 238 15.37 -11.93 -24.90
CA LYS A 238 13.97 -11.82 -24.46
C LYS A 238 13.06 -12.91 -25.01
N THR A 239 13.61 -14.08 -25.26
CA THR A 239 12.93 -15.24 -25.86
C THR A 239 12.64 -16.36 -24.86
N ALA A 240 13.31 -16.38 -23.71
CA ALA A 240 13.21 -17.45 -22.72
C ALA A 240 13.60 -16.96 -21.31
N PRO A 241 13.35 -17.76 -20.26
CA PRO A 241 13.96 -17.55 -18.94
C PRO A 241 15.49 -17.51 -19.02
N GLU A 242 16.12 -16.73 -18.15
CA GLU A 242 17.58 -16.73 -17.99
C GLU A 242 18.04 -17.79 -16.99
N PHE A 243 17.22 -18.01 -15.96
CA PHE A 243 17.49 -18.90 -14.84
C PHE A 243 16.36 -19.89 -14.60
N MET A 244 16.71 -21.02 -13.99
CA MET A 244 15.79 -21.94 -13.32
C MET A 244 16.25 -22.14 -11.86
N SER A 245 15.40 -22.75 -11.03
CA SER A 245 15.79 -23.12 -9.66
C SER A 245 16.53 -24.47 -9.65
N LYS A 246 17.62 -24.57 -8.89
CA LYS A 246 18.27 -25.86 -8.58
C LYS A 246 17.40 -26.77 -7.72
N ASN A 247 16.45 -26.18 -6.99
CA ASN A 247 15.46 -26.83 -6.14
C ASN A 247 14.06 -26.57 -6.72
N PRO A 248 13.65 -27.29 -7.78
CA PRO A 248 12.39 -27.01 -8.45
C PRO A 248 11.20 -27.35 -7.55
N ASP A 249 10.37 -26.35 -7.29
CA ASP A 249 9.11 -26.47 -6.56
C ASP A 249 8.01 -25.85 -7.41
N LYS A 250 7.08 -26.70 -7.89
CA LYS A 250 5.99 -26.27 -8.78
C LYS A 250 4.96 -25.36 -8.10
N THR A 251 5.01 -25.26 -6.76
CA THR A 251 4.13 -24.37 -5.99
C THR A 251 4.69 -22.95 -5.86
N LYS A 252 5.99 -22.75 -6.14
CA LYS A 252 6.63 -21.44 -6.07
C LYS A 252 6.56 -20.71 -7.42
N THR A 253 6.30 -19.42 -7.35
CA THR A 253 6.18 -18.54 -8.53
C THR A 253 7.33 -17.53 -8.63
N TRP A 254 8.44 -17.79 -7.93
CA TRP A 254 9.69 -17.04 -7.93
C TRP A 254 10.89 -17.98 -7.85
N ILE A 255 12.07 -17.48 -8.21
CA ILE A 255 13.36 -18.13 -7.96
C ILE A 255 14.10 -17.33 -6.89
N LEU A 256 14.59 -17.99 -5.84
CA LEU A 256 15.47 -17.31 -4.87
C LEU A 256 16.85 -17.08 -5.50
N GLU A 257 17.45 -15.92 -5.22
CA GLU A 257 18.77 -15.55 -5.73
C GLU A 257 19.84 -16.62 -5.44
N GLU A 258 19.75 -17.28 -4.28
CA GLU A 258 20.64 -18.37 -3.86
C GLU A 258 20.37 -19.73 -4.53
N ASP A 259 19.18 -19.91 -5.10
CA ASP A 259 18.75 -21.14 -5.77
C ASP A 259 18.88 -21.07 -7.29
N LYS A 260 19.13 -19.88 -7.86
CA LYS A 260 19.17 -19.72 -9.30
C LYS A 260 20.38 -20.44 -9.92
N VAL A 261 20.13 -21.11 -11.03
CA VAL A 261 21.14 -21.71 -11.90
C VAL A 261 20.82 -21.35 -13.35
N PRO A 262 21.80 -21.37 -14.27
CA PRO A 262 21.56 -21.10 -15.68
C PRO A 262 20.42 -21.96 -16.23
N PHE A 263 19.56 -21.36 -17.02
CA PHE A 263 18.42 -22.05 -17.62
C PHE A 263 18.89 -23.13 -18.61
N VAL A 264 18.39 -24.36 -18.42
CA VAL A 264 18.56 -25.48 -19.35
C VAL A 264 17.18 -26.03 -19.70
N ASP A 265 16.86 -26.03 -20.99
CA ASP A 265 15.52 -26.37 -21.44
C ASP A 265 15.27 -27.88 -21.43
N THR A 266 14.70 -28.36 -20.33
CA THR A 266 14.30 -29.76 -20.09
C THR A 266 12.77 -29.88 -19.91
N PHE A 267 12.03 -28.84 -20.27
CA PHE A 267 10.62 -28.67 -19.94
C PHE A 267 9.71 -29.14 -21.09
N LYS A 268 8.51 -29.62 -20.75
CA LYS A 268 7.46 -29.95 -21.72
C LYS A 268 6.46 -28.81 -21.85
N ALA A 269 5.71 -28.81 -22.95
CA ALA A 269 4.64 -27.85 -23.18
C ALA A 269 3.69 -27.75 -21.96
N GLY A 270 3.34 -26.52 -21.58
CA GLY A 270 2.55 -26.19 -20.40
C GLY A 270 3.34 -26.04 -19.11
N ASP A 271 4.60 -26.48 -19.04
CA ASP A 271 5.43 -26.24 -17.86
C ASP A 271 5.72 -24.74 -17.68
N MET A 272 5.81 -24.33 -16.42
CA MET A 272 6.04 -22.95 -15.99
C MET A 272 7.45 -22.77 -15.42
N VAL A 273 8.09 -21.65 -15.77
CA VAL A 273 9.28 -21.14 -15.10
C VAL A 273 8.98 -19.75 -14.56
N PRO A 274 9.31 -19.45 -13.29
CA PRO A 274 9.06 -18.14 -12.70
C PRO A 274 9.64 -16.99 -13.51
N GLY A 275 8.86 -15.92 -13.67
CA GLY A 275 9.26 -14.70 -14.37
C GLY A 275 10.17 -13.76 -13.58
N ILE A 276 10.53 -14.14 -12.35
CA ILE A 276 11.23 -13.26 -11.41
C ILE A 276 12.23 -14.03 -10.54
N VAL A 277 13.37 -13.38 -10.29
CA VAL A 277 14.36 -13.77 -9.28
C VAL A 277 14.29 -12.77 -8.13
N VAL A 278 14.29 -13.27 -6.89
CA VAL A 278 14.12 -12.47 -5.68
C VAL A 278 15.21 -12.77 -4.66
N GLY A 279 15.69 -11.74 -3.98
CA GLY A 279 16.66 -11.85 -2.90
C GLY A 279 16.28 -10.97 -1.71
N LYS A 280 16.66 -11.43 -0.51
CA LYS A 280 16.37 -10.72 0.74
C LYS A 280 16.98 -9.30 0.72
N LEU A 281 16.13 -8.29 0.82
CA LEU A 281 16.50 -6.89 1.00
C LEU A 281 17.35 -6.68 2.27
N SER A 282 18.29 -5.74 2.19
CA SER A 282 19.11 -5.28 3.33
C SER A 282 19.42 -3.79 3.20
N GLY A 283 19.90 -3.16 4.27
CA GLY A 283 19.87 -1.71 4.45
C GLY A 283 18.54 -1.26 5.06
N SER A 284 18.27 0.06 5.12
CA SER A 284 16.99 0.57 5.66
C SER A 284 15.78 0.04 4.89
N ARG A 285 15.96 -0.26 3.60
CA ARG A 285 14.92 -0.86 2.74
C ARG A 285 14.40 -2.22 3.23
N GLY A 286 15.15 -2.91 4.08
CA GLY A 286 14.81 -4.22 4.64
C GLY A 286 14.34 -4.19 6.10
N ASP A 287 14.01 -3.03 6.66
CA ASP A 287 13.72 -2.88 8.11
C ASP A 287 12.39 -3.51 8.55
N ILE A 288 11.50 -3.86 7.62
CA ILE A 288 10.16 -4.35 7.93
C ILE A 288 10.08 -5.86 7.72
N GLU A 289 10.07 -6.60 8.82
CA GLU A 289 9.82 -8.04 8.83
C GLU A 289 8.32 -8.31 8.64
N THR A 290 7.97 -9.38 7.93
CA THR A 290 6.55 -9.73 7.72
C THR A 290 6.36 -11.23 7.61
N ASN A 291 5.40 -11.75 8.38
CA ASN A 291 4.80 -13.06 8.10
C ASN A 291 3.49 -12.85 7.35
N ALA A 292 3.28 -13.61 6.28
CA ALA A 292 2.10 -13.50 5.44
C ALA A 292 1.53 -14.89 5.17
N SER A 293 0.20 -14.99 5.23
CA SER A 293 -0.53 -16.22 4.88
C SER A 293 -1.79 -15.87 4.11
N TRP A 294 -2.17 -16.76 3.19
CA TRP A 294 -3.46 -16.73 2.53
C TRP A 294 -4.22 -18.01 2.89
N ALA A 295 -5.45 -17.85 3.37
CA ALA A 295 -6.33 -18.97 3.67
C ALA A 295 -7.79 -18.54 3.56
N ASN A 296 -8.63 -19.40 2.97
CA ASN A 296 -10.08 -19.20 2.89
C ASN A 296 -10.49 -17.86 2.26
N GLY A 297 -9.81 -17.43 1.18
CA GLY A 297 -10.12 -16.18 0.50
C GLY A 297 -9.72 -14.92 1.27
N LYS A 298 -8.71 -15.03 2.16
CA LYS A 298 -8.22 -13.91 2.97
C LYS A 298 -6.71 -13.91 3.02
N TRP A 299 -6.12 -12.74 2.79
CA TRP A 299 -4.75 -12.45 3.17
C TRP A 299 -4.68 -12.04 4.64
N THR A 300 -3.69 -12.54 5.37
CA THR A 300 -3.34 -12.07 6.71
C THR A 300 -1.84 -11.80 6.78
N LEU A 301 -1.49 -10.56 7.10
CA LEU A 301 -0.12 -10.06 7.21
C LEU A 301 0.14 -9.63 8.66
N VAL A 302 1.29 -10.00 9.21
CA VAL A 302 1.79 -9.50 10.48
C VAL A 302 3.15 -8.85 10.22
N MET A 303 3.17 -7.52 10.27
CA MET A 303 4.35 -6.69 10.04
C MET A 303 4.97 -6.28 11.37
N LYS A 304 6.29 -6.15 11.39
CA LYS A 304 7.07 -5.64 12.52
C LYS A 304 8.11 -4.67 12.00
N ARG A 305 8.21 -3.52 12.66
CA ARG A 305 9.25 -2.52 12.45
C ARG A 305 9.66 -1.93 13.80
N ALA A 306 10.90 -1.50 13.94
CA ALA A 306 11.31 -0.65 15.05
C ALA A 306 10.40 0.60 15.16
N LEU A 307 10.17 1.07 16.39
CA LEU A 307 9.48 2.33 16.65
C LEU A 307 10.29 3.51 16.11
N VAL A 308 11.61 3.46 16.28
CA VAL A 308 12.57 4.45 15.83
C VAL A 308 13.66 3.74 15.03
N THR A 309 13.84 4.12 13.77
CA THR A 309 14.91 3.63 12.90
C THR A 309 16.11 4.57 12.96
N THR A 310 17.30 4.03 12.73
CA THR A 310 18.56 4.74 12.99
C THR A 310 19.54 4.71 11.81
N HIS A 311 19.03 4.49 10.59
CA HIS A 311 19.86 4.58 9.39
C HIS A 311 20.15 6.04 9.03
N PRO A 312 21.18 6.34 8.21
CA PRO A 312 21.60 7.72 7.93
C PRO A 312 20.50 8.65 7.41
N LYS A 313 19.46 8.10 6.77
CA LYS A 313 18.34 8.85 6.17
C LYS A 313 16.98 8.57 6.81
N SER A 314 16.93 7.83 7.92
CA SER A 314 15.68 7.44 8.57
C SER A 314 14.76 8.62 8.95
N ALA A 315 15.31 9.79 9.25
CA ALA A 315 14.50 10.98 9.55
C ALA A 315 13.75 11.55 8.32
N GLU A 316 14.24 11.28 7.12
CA GLU A 316 13.64 11.71 5.85
C GLU A 316 12.74 10.62 5.24
N GLN A 317 13.08 9.36 5.48
CA GLN A 317 12.50 8.20 4.80
C GLN A 317 11.42 7.50 5.62
N ASP A 318 11.56 7.50 6.96
CA ASP A 318 10.71 6.69 7.82
C ASP A 318 9.98 7.53 8.87
N VAL A 319 8.76 7.12 9.22
CA VAL A 319 8.07 7.71 10.38
C VAL A 319 8.78 7.32 11.67
N GLN A 320 9.02 8.30 12.55
CA GLN A 320 9.66 8.06 13.85
C GLN A 320 8.61 8.05 14.96
N PHE A 321 8.27 6.86 15.46
CA PHE A 321 7.37 6.65 16.61
C PHE A 321 8.07 6.96 17.95
N SER A 322 8.77 8.10 18.02
CA SER A 322 9.60 8.50 19.17
C SER A 322 8.81 9.15 20.31
N ASP A 323 7.59 9.63 20.05
CA ASP A 323 6.69 10.16 21.07
C ASP A 323 5.37 9.40 21.04
N LEU A 324 5.23 8.42 21.92
CA LEU A 324 4.04 7.57 21.97
C LEU A 324 2.79 8.32 22.51
N LYS A 325 2.92 9.58 22.95
CA LYS A 325 1.80 10.37 23.46
C LYS A 325 1.03 11.11 22.37
N LYS A 326 1.61 11.25 21.18
CA LYS A 326 0.96 11.94 20.05
C LYS A 326 0.32 10.95 19.07
N PRO A 327 -0.70 11.39 18.31
CA PRO A 327 -1.21 10.60 17.21
C PRO A 327 -0.23 10.54 16.03
N TYR A 328 -0.31 9.47 15.27
CA TYR A 328 0.35 9.30 13.98
C TYR A 328 -0.69 8.98 12.91
N PHE A 329 -0.55 9.53 11.71
CA PHE A 329 -1.57 9.38 10.68
C PHE A 329 -1.06 8.54 9.51
N PHE A 330 -1.90 7.62 9.05
CA PHE A 330 -1.56 6.77 7.91
C PHE A 330 -2.76 6.49 7.01
N GLY A 331 -2.48 5.99 5.80
CA GLY A 331 -3.49 5.40 4.92
C GLY A 331 -3.12 3.95 4.63
N VAL A 332 -4.11 3.13 4.29
CA VAL A 332 -3.92 1.72 3.90
C VAL A 332 -4.53 1.46 2.53
N SER A 333 -3.87 0.63 1.73
CA SER A 333 -4.41 0.10 0.48
C SER A 333 -4.03 -1.35 0.25
N VAL A 334 -4.83 -2.06 -0.54
CA VAL A 334 -4.55 -3.44 -0.96
C VAL A 334 -4.82 -3.60 -2.46
N PHE A 335 -4.15 -4.58 -3.06
CA PHE A 335 -4.14 -4.82 -4.50
C PHE A 335 -4.44 -6.31 -4.71
N ASP A 336 -5.43 -6.62 -5.54
CA ASP A 336 -5.70 -7.96 -6.05
C ASP A 336 -5.11 -8.04 -7.46
N ASN A 337 -4.11 -8.89 -7.65
CA ASN A 337 -3.49 -9.20 -8.95
C ASN A 337 -3.16 -8.01 -9.88
N SER A 338 -2.70 -6.88 -9.32
CA SER A 338 -2.63 -5.62 -10.08
C SER A 338 -1.34 -4.84 -9.85
N ALA A 339 -0.77 -4.32 -10.94
CA ALA A 339 0.45 -3.52 -10.89
C ALA A 339 0.27 -2.18 -10.17
N ILE A 340 -0.84 -1.47 -10.41
CA ILE A 340 -1.07 -0.12 -9.87
C ILE A 340 -2.50 0.15 -9.39
N ASN A 341 -3.50 -0.61 -9.84
CA ASN A 341 -4.86 -0.48 -9.35
C ASN A 341 -4.95 -1.05 -7.93
N HIS A 342 -5.44 -0.25 -6.98
CA HIS A 342 -5.55 -0.63 -5.58
C HIS A 342 -6.85 -0.12 -4.99
N MET A 343 -7.39 -0.88 -4.04
CA MET A 343 -8.49 -0.44 -3.21
C MET A 343 -7.93 0.40 -2.06
N TYR A 344 -8.50 1.58 -1.85
CA TYR A 344 -8.13 2.47 -0.76
C TYR A 344 -9.37 3.14 -0.16
N HIS A 345 -9.15 3.90 0.92
CA HIS A 345 -10.15 4.78 1.53
C HIS A 345 -9.66 6.23 1.46
N ASP A 346 -10.59 7.19 1.42
CA ASP A 346 -10.25 8.60 1.56
C ASP A 346 -9.91 8.97 3.01
N GLY A 347 -9.11 10.01 3.18
CA GLY A 347 -8.69 10.48 4.50
C GLY A 347 -7.60 9.61 5.13
N SER A 348 -7.35 9.82 6.42
CA SER A 348 -6.34 9.07 7.17
C SER A 348 -6.95 8.29 8.33
N ILE A 349 -6.20 7.29 8.78
CA ILE A 349 -6.42 6.55 10.01
C ILE A 349 -5.45 7.12 11.06
N GLU A 350 -5.95 7.38 12.26
CA GLU A 350 -5.15 7.80 13.40
C GLU A 350 -4.65 6.57 14.17
N LEU A 351 -3.33 6.49 14.38
CA LEU A 351 -2.69 5.53 15.28
C LEU A 351 -2.45 6.20 16.63
N LEU A 352 -2.93 5.55 17.70
CA LEU A 352 -2.67 5.93 19.09
C LEU A 352 -1.97 4.78 19.82
N PHE A 353 -0.90 5.07 20.56
CA PHE A 353 -0.28 4.09 21.45
C PHE A 353 -0.98 4.11 22.82
N LYS A 354 -1.27 2.92 23.38
CA LYS A 354 -2.04 2.74 24.63
C LYS A 354 -1.29 1.93 25.68
#